data_AF-A0A1H9AX02-F1
#
_entry.id   AF-A0A1H9AX02-F1
#
_cell.length_a   1.000
_cell.length_b   1.000
_cell.length_c   1.000
_cell.angle_alpha   90.00
_cell.angle_beta   90.00
_cell.angle_gamma   90.00
#
_symmetry.space_group_name_H-M   'P 1'
#
loop_
_entity.id
_entity.type
_entity.pdbx_description
1 polymer ?
#
loop_
_entity_poly.entity_id
_entity_poly.type
_entity_poly.pdbx_seq_one_letter_code
_entity_poly.pdbx_strand_id
1 'polypeptide(L)'
;MFKWLRNRIELLKNDKQLALIMLLHIVLIGLHVYEWKVGDIEYYWYLRAGGCGLIALFIFLFGRKGLAWSLVIFACTLVYINNFYNYATIFFMLVAMGADPKLRKVAPWIYLVNVFVAYTMKRLGITPFAIHLIYCVMFYTKMNYVFAIHKPEKLNLTDSERQILDLKLQGKMQKEIDLYSPQTITAKMKSARERNLCETTEELMAKYAKEKESE
;
A
#
# COMPACT_ATOMS: atom_id res chain seq x y z
N MET A 1 22.86 -22.72 -1.01
CA MET A 1 21.80 -22.30 -1.96
C MET A 1 20.42 -22.84 -1.59
N PHE A 2 20.24 -24.15 -1.37
CA PHE A 2 18.93 -24.76 -1.05
C PHE A 2 18.23 -24.22 0.22
N LYS A 3 18.97 -23.92 1.29
CA LYS A 3 18.40 -23.35 2.54
C LYS A 3 17.79 -21.96 2.33
N TRP A 4 18.46 -21.10 1.55
CA TRP A 4 17.97 -19.76 1.24
C TRP A 4 16.68 -19.80 0.40
N LEU A 5 16.64 -20.65 -0.62
CA LEU A 5 15.46 -20.81 -1.48
C LEU A 5 14.26 -21.35 -0.68
N ARG A 6 14.50 -22.35 0.17
CA ARG A 6 13.48 -22.89 1.08
C ARG A 6 12.89 -21.82 2.00
N ASN A 7 13.74 -20.97 2.59
CA ASN A 7 13.27 -19.86 3.44
C ASN A 7 12.38 -18.87 2.68
N ARG A 8 12.63 -18.64 1.38
CA ARG A 8 11.77 -17.78 0.55
C ARG A 8 10.43 -18.41 0.24
N ILE A 9 10.42 -19.71 -0.05
CA ILE A 9 9.18 -20.46 -0.26
C ILE A 9 8.34 -20.50 1.02
N GLU A 10 8.97 -20.74 2.18
CA GLU A 10 8.30 -20.70 3.48
C GLU A 10 7.74 -19.30 3.80
N LEU A 11 8.48 -18.23 3.49
CA LEU A 11 7.99 -16.86 3.63
C LEU A 11 6.71 -16.62 2.81
N LEU A 12 6.69 -17.06 1.55
CA LEU A 12 5.49 -16.92 0.69
C LEU A 12 4.32 -17.77 1.18
N LYS A 13 4.58 -18.97 1.71
CA LYS A 13 3.51 -19.80 2.30
C LYS A 13 2.86 -19.14 3.52
N ASN A 14 3.67 -18.48 4.34
CA ASN A 14 3.20 -17.87 5.59
C ASN A 14 2.61 -16.46 5.39
N ASP A 15 3.02 -15.75 4.35
CA ASP A 15 2.58 -14.38 4.07
C ASP A 15 1.61 -14.33 2.88
N LYS A 16 0.32 -14.50 3.19
CA LYS A 16 -0.76 -14.56 2.19
C LYS A 16 -0.83 -13.31 1.30
N GLN A 17 -0.52 -12.12 1.85
CA GLN A 17 -0.55 -10.88 1.08
C GLN A 17 0.64 -10.80 0.12
N LEU A 18 1.84 -11.17 0.56
CA LEU A 18 3.02 -11.26 -0.29
C LEU A 18 2.83 -12.30 -1.41
N ALA A 19 2.25 -13.46 -1.08
CA ALA A 19 1.92 -14.51 -2.05
C ALA A 19 0.88 -14.05 -3.09
N LEU A 20 -0.17 -13.35 -2.66
CA LEU A 20 -1.15 -12.76 -3.56
C LEU A 20 -0.48 -11.76 -4.50
N ILE A 21 0.36 -10.86 -3.99
CA ILE A 21 1.10 -9.90 -4.81
C ILE A 21 1.96 -10.63 -5.85
N MET A 22 2.68 -11.68 -5.46
CA MET A 22 3.49 -12.49 -6.39
C MET A 22 2.63 -13.16 -7.47
N LEU A 23 1.50 -13.75 -7.09
CA LEU A 23 0.56 -14.36 -8.03
C LEU A 23 0.04 -13.33 -9.05
N LEU A 24 -0.32 -12.13 -8.60
CA LEU A 24 -0.80 -11.06 -9.48
C LEU A 24 0.27 -10.64 -10.51
N HIS A 25 1.56 -10.62 -10.15
CA HIS A 25 2.63 -10.38 -11.14
C HIS A 25 2.73 -11.51 -12.16
N ILE A 26 2.64 -12.78 -11.74
CA ILE A 26 2.69 -13.92 -12.65
C ILE A 26 1.53 -13.83 -13.67
N VAL A 27 0.33 -13.51 -13.19
CA VAL A 27 -0.83 -13.29 -14.06
C VAL A 27 -0.59 -12.12 -15.02
N LEU A 28 -0.06 -10.99 -14.54
CA LEU A 28 0.26 -9.84 -15.40
C LEU A 28 1.31 -10.20 -16.47
N ILE A 29 2.35 -10.96 -16.13
CA ILE A 29 3.35 -11.43 -17.09
C ILE A 29 2.67 -12.26 -18.18
N GLY A 30 1.81 -13.21 -17.79
CA GLY A 30 1.05 -14.04 -18.72
C GLY A 30 0.15 -13.22 -19.65
N LEU A 31 -0.53 -12.20 -19.12
CA LEU A 31 -1.39 -11.32 -19.91
C LEU A 31 -0.61 -10.44 -20.88
N HIS A 32 0.52 -9.85 -20.46
CA HIS A 32 1.38 -9.06 -21.36
C HIS A 32 2.00 -9.94 -22.45
N VAL A 33 2.37 -11.19 -22.14
CA VAL A 33 2.84 -12.16 -23.14
C VAL A 33 1.73 -12.59 -24.09
N TYR A 34 0.49 -12.72 -23.60
CA TYR A 34 -0.67 -13.00 -24.43
C TYR A 34 -0.99 -11.84 -25.37
N GLU A 35 -1.01 -10.60 -24.87
CA GLU A 35 -1.19 -9.40 -25.72
C GLU A 35 -0.09 -9.26 -26.74
N TRP A 36 1.15 -9.63 -26.41
CA TRP A 36 2.23 -9.69 -27.40
C TRP A 36 1.98 -10.72 -28.51
N LYS A 37 1.38 -11.88 -28.20
CA LYS A 37 1.10 -12.91 -29.21
C LYS A 37 -0.08 -12.55 -30.13
N VAL A 38 -1.02 -11.75 -29.64
CA VAL A 38 -2.29 -11.45 -30.33
C VAL A 38 -2.30 -10.05 -30.93
N GLY A 39 -1.58 -9.10 -30.34
CA GLY A 39 -1.36 -7.76 -30.88
C GLY A 39 -0.13 -7.74 -31.77
N ASP A 40 -0.18 -6.93 -32.82
CA ASP A 40 0.98 -6.72 -33.70
C ASP A 40 2.22 -6.33 -32.87
N ILE A 41 3.35 -6.92 -33.24
CA ILE A 41 4.55 -7.04 -32.43
C ILE A 41 5.16 -5.67 -32.16
N GLU A 42 4.82 -5.07 -31.02
CA GLU A 42 5.43 -3.82 -30.59
C GLU A 42 6.31 -4.02 -29.34
N TYR A 43 7.56 -3.53 -29.42
CA TYR A 43 8.64 -3.69 -28.43
C TYR A 43 8.24 -3.35 -26.98
N TYR A 44 7.25 -2.47 -26.78
CA TYR A 44 6.81 -2.06 -25.45
C TYR A 44 6.14 -3.20 -24.65
N TRP A 45 5.62 -4.25 -25.30
CA TRP A 45 5.06 -5.41 -24.60
C TRP A 45 6.14 -6.19 -23.83
N TYR A 46 7.35 -6.32 -24.38
CA TYR A 46 8.49 -6.92 -23.69
C TYR A 46 8.93 -6.10 -22.48
N LEU A 47 8.95 -4.78 -22.62
CA LEU A 47 9.28 -3.90 -21.50
C LEU A 47 8.27 -4.03 -20.35
N ARG A 48 6.99 -4.23 -20.66
CA ARG A 48 5.94 -4.46 -19.65
C ARG A 48 6.08 -5.81 -18.96
N ALA A 49 6.18 -6.89 -19.73
CA ALA A 49 6.36 -8.24 -19.19
C ALA A 49 7.66 -8.35 -18.39
N GLY A 50 8.76 -7.80 -18.92
CA GLY A 50 10.07 -7.72 -18.27
C GLY A 50 10.02 -6.86 -17.00
N GLY A 51 9.33 -5.72 -17.01
CA GLY A 51 9.11 -4.89 -15.83
C GLY A 51 8.34 -5.62 -14.73
N CYS A 52 7.25 -6.32 -15.07
CA CYS A 52 6.52 -7.16 -14.13
C CYS A 52 7.39 -8.29 -13.56
N GLY A 53 8.19 -8.95 -14.42
CA GLY A 53 9.13 -10.01 -14.03
C GLY A 53 10.23 -9.52 -13.11
N LEU A 54 10.84 -8.37 -13.41
CA LEU A 54 11.88 -7.74 -12.60
C LEU A 54 11.34 -7.38 -11.22
N ILE A 55 10.14 -6.82 -11.15
CA ILE A 55 9.49 -6.51 -9.89
C ILE A 55 9.23 -7.79 -9.08
N ALA A 56 8.65 -8.82 -9.70
CA ALA A 56 8.39 -10.10 -9.03
C ALA A 56 9.68 -10.72 -8.49
N LEU A 57 10.77 -10.66 -9.26
CA LEU A 57 12.08 -11.11 -8.84
C LEU A 57 12.57 -10.33 -7.62
N PHE A 58 12.49 -8.99 -7.64
CA PHE A 58 12.88 -8.16 -6.48
C PHE A 58 12.08 -8.51 -5.22
N ILE A 59 10.77 -8.70 -5.34
CA ILE A 59 9.90 -9.11 -4.22
C ILE A 59 10.31 -10.50 -3.71
N PHE A 60 10.63 -11.43 -4.61
CA PHE A 60 11.11 -12.76 -4.23
C PHE A 60 12.47 -12.72 -3.52
N LEU A 61 13.43 -11.93 -4.03
CA LEU A 61 14.78 -11.82 -3.47
C LEU A 61 14.80 -11.12 -2.10
N PHE A 62 14.07 -10.00 -1.99
CA PHE A 62 14.12 -9.10 -0.84
C PHE A 62 12.91 -9.20 0.11
N GLY A 63 11.95 -10.07 -0.21
CA GLY A 63 10.74 -10.29 0.59
C GLY A 63 9.95 -8.99 0.79
N ARG A 64 9.56 -8.73 2.05
CA ARG A 64 8.77 -7.56 2.44
C ARG A 64 9.42 -6.23 2.06
N LYS A 65 10.76 -6.12 2.21
CA LYS A 65 11.52 -4.91 1.84
C LYS A 65 11.48 -4.67 0.32
N GLY A 66 11.38 -5.74 -0.47
CA GLY A 66 11.25 -5.67 -1.92
C GLY A 66 9.97 -5.00 -2.40
N LEU A 67 8.93 -4.90 -1.57
CA LEU A 67 7.68 -4.24 -1.96
C LEU A 67 7.83 -2.73 -2.10
N ALA A 68 8.52 -2.07 -1.16
CA ALA A 68 8.81 -0.64 -1.27
C ALA A 68 9.69 -0.35 -2.49
N TRP A 69 10.76 -1.12 -2.68
CA TRP A 69 11.62 -1.03 -3.86
C TRP A 69 10.85 -1.29 -5.16
N SER A 70 9.85 -2.16 -5.16
CA SER A 70 9.03 -2.39 -6.36
C SER A 70 8.22 -1.18 -6.80
N LEU A 71 7.80 -0.33 -5.87
CA LEU A 71 7.09 0.91 -6.21
C LEU A 71 8.04 1.91 -6.86
N VAL A 72 9.29 1.97 -6.39
CA VAL A 72 10.35 2.80 -6.98
C VAL A 72 10.70 2.31 -8.39
N ILE A 73 10.94 1.01 -8.57
CA ILE A 73 11.20 0.40 -9.89
C ILE A 73 10.05 0.70 -10.84
N PHE A 74 8.80 0.53 -10.38
CA PHE A 74 7.63 0.85 -11.19
C PHE A 74 7.61 2.33 -11.61
N ALA A 75 7.82 3.27 -10.68
CA ALA A 75 7.86 4.69 -10.97
C ALA A 75 8.95 5.05 -11.99
N CYS A 76 10.17 4.49 -11.85
CA CYS A 76 11.25 4.67 -12.82
C CYS A 76 10.87 4.13 -14.20
N THR A 77 10.28 2.94 -14.27
CA THR A 77 9.81 2.34 -15.53
C THR A 77 8.75 3.20 -16.23
N LEU A 78 7.89 3.91 -15.48
CA LEU A 78 6.91 4.82 -16.07
C LEU A 78 7.54 6.00 -16.80
N VAL A 79 8.64 6.54 -16.28
CA VAL A 79 9.37 7.67 -16.90
C VAL A 79 9.93 7.28 -18.26
N TYR A 80 10.41 6.05 -18.42
CA TYR A 80 10.98 5.55 -19.68
C TYR A 80 9.93 5.08 -20.69
N ILE A 81 8.71 4.73 -20.25
CA ILE A 81 7.61 4.25 -21.11
C ILE A 81 6.61 5.39 -21.42
N ASN A 82 7.11 6.63 -21.52
CA ASN A 82 6.38 7.92 -21.50
C ASN A 82 5.27 8.13 -22.57
N ASN A 83 4.96 7.13 -23.40
CA ASN A 83 3.85 7.16 -24.35
C ASN A 83 2.50 6.66 -23.79
N PHE A 84 2.44 6.20 -22.53
CA PHE A 84 1.20 5.65 -21.95
C PHE A 84 0.64 6.49 -20.79
N TYR A 85 -0.22 7.46 -21.15
CA TYR A 85 -1.07 8.25 -20.24
C TYR A 85 -1.81 7.41 -19.17
N ASN A 86 -2.12 6.15 -19.46
CA ASN A 86 -2.86 5.27 -18.55
C ASN A 86 -2.06 4.90 -17.29
N TYR A 87 -0.72 4.83 -17.38
CA TYR A 87 0.11 4.50 -16.21
C TYR A 87 0.39 5.71 -15.31
N ALA A 88 0.35 6.94 -15.87
CA ALA A 88 0.40 8.16 -15.07
C ALA A 88 -0.77 8.23 -14.07
N THR A 89 -1.94 7.71 -14.45
CA THR A 89 -3.10 7.63 -13.53
C THR A 89 -2.84 6.69 -12.36
N ILE A 90 -2.15 5.56 -12.58
CA ILE A 90 -1.72 4.66 -11.50
C ILE A 90 -0.78 5.40 -10.56
N PHE A 91 0.17 6.18 -11.10
CA PHE A 91 1.10 6.96 -10.28
C PHE A 91 0.37 7.99 -9.42
N PHE A 92 -0.56 8.77 -9.99
CA PHE A 92 -1.37 9.72 -9.21
C PHE A 92 -2.22 9.03 -8.14
N MET A 93 -2.79 7.87 -8.45
CA MET A 93 -3.50 7.04 -7.47
C MET A 93 -2.57 6.67 -6.30
N LEU A 94 -1.35 6.17 -6.58
CA LEU A 94 -0.38 5.80 -5.55
C LEU A 94 0.02 6.98 -4.66
N VAL A 95 0.30 8.14 -5.27
CA VAL A 95 0.62 9.38 -4.53
C VAL A 95 -0.55 9.81 -3.65
N ALA A 96 -1.78 9.83 -4.20
CA ALA A 96 -2.98 10.19 -3.44
C ALA A 96 -3.22 9.26 -2.24
N MET A 97 -3.05 7.94 -2.42
CA MET A 97 -3.15 6.95 -1.34
C MET A 97 -2.11 7.14 -0.24
N GLY A 98 -0.95 7.70 -0.58
CA GLY A 98 0.11 8.02 0.38
C GLY A 98 -0.05 9.36 1.05
N ALA A 99 -0.59 10.36 0.36
CA ALA A 99 -0.83 11.69 0.89
C ALA A 99 -2.00 11.72 1.90
N ASP A 100 -3.09 10.98 1.63
CA ASP A 100 -4.24 10.90 2.52
C ASP A 100 -4.74 9.45 2.67
N PRO A 101 -4.68 8.87 3.89
CA PRO A 101 -5.23 7.54 4.17
C PRO A 101 -6.70 7.37 3.78
N LYS A 102 -7.52 8.42 3.82
CA LYS A 102 -8.95 8.36 3.44
C LYS A 102 -9.11 8.04 1.96
N LEU A 103 -8.17 8.49 1.12
CA LEU A 103 -8.18 8.24 -0.31
C LEU A 103 -7.82 6.79 -0.66
N ARG A 104 -7.29 5.98 0.27
CA ARG A 104 -6.92 4.57 0.01
C ARG A 104 -8.09 3.74 -0.52
N LYS A 105 -9.30 4.00 -0.04
CA LYS A 105 -10.50 3.28 -0.48
C LYS A 105 -11.08 3.85 -1.77
N VAL A 106 -10.91 5.15 -2.02
CA VAL A 106 -11.58 5.88 -3.12
C VAL A 106 -10.73 5.93 -4.39
N ALA A 107 -9.41 6.13 -4.25
CA ALA A 107 -8.49 6.27 -5.37
C ALA A 107 -8.48 5.06 -6.34
N PRO A 108 -8.59 3.80 -5.87
CA PRO A 108 -8.73 2.64 -6.76
C PRO A 108 -9.96 2.74 -7.67
N TRP A 109 -11.11 3.20 -7.14
CA TRP A 109 -12.34 3.35 -7.92
C TRP A 109 -12.23 4.46 -8.96
N ILE A 110 -11.65 5.60 -8.59
CA ILE A 110 -11.40 6.71 -9.51
C ILE A 110 -10.50 6.24 -10.67
N TYR A 111 -9.45 5.50 -10.35
CA TYR A 111 -8.56 4.93 -11.36
C TYR A 111 -9.31 3.97 -12.32
N LEU A 112 -10.14 3.06 -11.79
CA LEU A 112 -10.92 2.13 -12.62
C LEU A 112 -11.92 2.85 -13.54
N VAL A 113 -12.58 3.90 -13.05
CA VAL A 113 -13.47 4.73 -13.88
C VAL A 113 -12.70 5.41 -14.99
N ASN A 114 -11.53 5.99 -14.70
CA ASN A 114 -10.70 6.64 -15.71
C ASN A 114 -10.21 5.66 -16.79
N VAL A 115 -9.74 4.47 -16.38
CA VAL A 115 -9.39 3.40 -17.31
C VAL A 115 -10.59 3.01 -18.16
N PHE A 116 -11.76 2.78 -17.56
CA PHE A 116 -12.96 2.41 -18.32
C PHE A 116 -13.34 3.46 -19.38
N VAL A 117 -13.29 4.75 -19.04
CA VAL A 117 -13.56 5.85 -19.97
C VAL A 117 -12.54 5.87 -21.10
N ALA A 118 -11.23 5.82 -20.79
CA ALA A 118 -10.17 5.82 -21.79
C ALA A 118 -10.29 4.64 -22.77
N TYR A 119 -10.69 3.47 -22.27
CA TYR A 119 -10.88 2.26 -23.08
C TYR A 119 -12.11 2.34 -23.97
N THR A 120 -13.21 2.88 -23.44
CA THR A 120 -14.43 3.13 -24.21
C THR A 120 -14.16 4.11 -25.36
N MET A 121 -13.40 5.18 -25.10
CA MET A 121 -13.04 6.16 -26.13
C MET A 121 -12.09 5.60 -27.19
N LYS A 122 -11.15 4.73 -26.81
CA LYS A 122 -10.16 4.14 -27.72
C LYS A 122 -10.58 2.81 -28.36
N ARG A 123 -11.78 2.31 -28.06
CA ARG A 123 -12.30 0.99 -28.52
C ARG A 123 -11.33 -0.17 -28.25
N LEU A 124 -10.65 -0.13 -27.11
CA LEU A 124 -9.69 -1.17 -26.72
C LEU A 124 -10.45 -2.43 -26.26
N GLY A 125 -9.83 -3.59 -26.47
CA GLY A 125 -10.40 -4.89 -26.09
C GLY A 125 -10.49 -5.12 -24.57
N ILE A 126 -11.06 -6.26 -24.19
CA ILE A 126 -11.24 -6.69 -22.79
C ILE A 126 -9.91 -6.99 -22.07
N THR A 127 -8.93 -7.57 -22.78
CA THR A 127 -7.63 -7.94 -22.21
C THR A 127 -6.88 -6.76 -21.59
N PRO A 128 -6.74 -5.61 -22.28
CA PRO A 128 -6.01 -4.50 -21.70
C PRO A 128 -6.80 -3.86 -20.52
N PHE A 129 -8.14 -3.97 -20.46
CA PHE A 129 -8.90 -3.58 -19.27
C PHE A 129 -8.64 -4.51 -18.08
N ALA A 130 -8.59 -5.83 -18.31
CA ALA A 130 -8.28 -6.82 -17.28
C ALA A 130 -6.89 -6.60 -16.65
N ILE A 131 -5.90 -6.21 -17.47
CA ILE A 131 -4.56 -5.84 -16.99
C ILE A 131 -4.61 -4.66 -16.02
N HIS A 132 -5.36 -3.61 -16.35
CA HIS A 132 -5.51 -2.46 -15.45
C HIS A 132 -6.27 -2.80 -14.17
N LEU A 133 -7.27 -3.68 -14.24
CA LEU A 133 -7.96 -4.20 -13.06
C LEU A 133 -7.00 -4.94 -12.13
N ILE A 134 -6.16 -5.81 -12.69
CA ILE A 134 -5.15 -6.56 -11.92
C ILE A 134 -4.10 -5.61 -11.33
N TYR A 135 -3.64 -4.60 -12.09
CA TYR A 135 -2.78 -3.55 -11.56
C TYR A 135 -3.44 -2.80 -10.40
N CYS A 136 -4.73 -2.48 -10.50
CA CYS A 136 -5.48 -1.80 -9.43
C CYS A 136 -5.41 -2.61 -8.12
N VAL A 137 -5.80 -3.89 -8.19
CA VAL A 137 -5.78 -4.79 -7.04
C VAL A 137 -4.37 -4.93 -6.49
N MET A 138 -3.39 -5.16 -7.36
CA MET A 138 -2.00 -5.34 -6.97
C MET A 138 -1.43 -4.12 -6.25
N PHE A 139 -1.62 -2.91 -6.80
CA PHE A 139 -1.12 -1.68 -6.19
C PHE A 139 -1.86 -1.33 -4.90
N TYR A 140 -3.17 -1.57 -4.84
CA TYR A 140 -3.94 -1.42 -3.62
C TYR A 140 -3.42 -2.34 -2.50
N THR A 141 -3.21 -3.63 -2.80
CA THR A 141 -2.65 -4.58 -1.83
C THR A 141 -1.24 -4.20 -1.41
N LYS A 142 -0.37 -3.82 -2.36
CA LYS A 142 1.01 -3.36 -2.06
C LYS A 142 1.02 -2.15 -1.14
N MET A 143 0.23 -1.13 -1.42
CA MET A 143 0.21 0.10 -0.62
C MET A 143 -0.28 -0.17 0.78
N ASN A 144 -1.37 -0.92 0.94
CA ASN A 144 -1.86 -1.30 2.26
C ASN A 144 -0.83 -2.12 3.05
N TYR A 145 -0.09 -2.99 2.36
CA TYR A 145 0.97 -3.78 2.98
C TYR A 145 2.15 -2.90 3.44
N VAL A 146 2.64 -2.00 2.57
CA VAL A 146 3.74 -1.08 2.89
C VAL A 146 3.34 -0.16 4.05
N PHE A 147 2.12 0.38 4.05
CA PHE A 147 1.62 1.20 5.16
C PHE A 147 1.37 0.42 6.44
N ALA A 148 1.02 -0.87 6.35
CA ALA A 148 0.89 -1.72 7.54
C ALA A 148 2.26 -2.00 8.18
N ILE A 149 3.31 -2.20 7.39
CA ILE A 149 4.68 -2.42 7.88
C ILE A 149 5.27 -1.17 8.57
N HIS A 150 4.92 0.03 8.10
CA HIS A 150 5.42 1.28 8.67
C HIS A 150 4.57 1.79 9.85
N LYS A 151 3.60 1.00 10.34
CA LYS A 151 3.00 1.31 11.65
C LYS A 151 4.11 1.12 12.70
N PRO A 152 4.51 2.16 13.43
CA PRO A 152 5.62 2.04 14.36
C PRO A 152 5.26 1.01 15.45
N GLU A 153 6.19 0.10 15.76
CA GLU A 153 6.02 -0.91 16.82
C GLU A 153 5.79 -0.28 18.20
N LYS A 154 6.30 0.95 18.39
CA LYS A 154 6.04 1.79 19.56
C LYS A 154 5.32 3.06 19.17
N LEU A 155 4.33 3.45 19.96
CA LEU A 155 3.60 4.68 19.73
C LEU A 155 4.52 5.89 19.94
N ASN A 156 4.52 6.78 18.95
CA ASN A 156 5.19 8.07 19.00
C ASN A 156 4.36 9.07 19.83
N LEU A 157 4.57 9.02 21.14
CA LEU A 157 3.88 9.82 22.15
C LEU A 157 4.89 10.62 22.96
N THR A 158 4.60 11.90 23.16
CA THR A 158 5.24 12.74 24.17
C THR A 158 4.83 12.29 25.58
N ASP A 159 5.61 12.65 26.59
CA ASP A 159 5.31 12.31 28.00
C ASP A 159 3.93 12.82 28.42
N SER A 160 3.56 14.03 27.98
CA SER A 160 2.23 14.60 28.25
C SER A 160 1.09 13.78 27.64
N GLU A 161 1.29 13.19 26.45
CA GLU A 161 0.28 12.38 25.80
C GLU A 161 0.18 10.99 26.43
N ARG A 162 1.31 10.41 26.88
CA ARG A 162 1.33 9.17 27.67
C ARG A 162 0.54 9.34 28.96
N GLN A 163 0.75 10.45 29.69
CA GLN A 163 0.00 10.76 30.91
C GLN A 163 -1.51 10.90 30.65
N ILE A 164 -1.91 11.59 29.57
CA ILE A 164 -3.33 11.73 29.21
C ILE A 164 -3.93 10.36 28.88
N LEU A 165 -3.23 9.51 28.13
CA LEU A 165 -3.69 8.17 27.77
C LEU A 165 -3.77 7.25 28.98
N ASP A 166 -2.84 7.34 29.94
CA ASP A 166 -2.87 6.60 31.21
C ASP A 166 -4.12 6.95 32.02
N LEU A 167 -4.41 8.24 32.18
CA LEU A 167 -5.61 8.69 32.90
C LEU A 167 -6.90 8.25 32.18
N LYS A 168 -6.91 8.28 30.84
CA LYS A 168 -8.05 7.79 30.06
C LYS A 168 -8.24 6.27 30.15
N LEU A 169 -7.16 5.47 30.20
CA LEU A 169 -7.25 4.02 30.41
C LEU A 169 -7.76 3.67 31.82
N GLN A 170 -7.48 4.51 32.81
CA GLN A 170 -8.03 4.40 34.17
C GLN A 170 -9.50 4.83 34.28
N GLY A 171 -10.14 5.17 33.16
CA GLY A 171 -11.56 5.59 33.13
C GLY A 171 -11.80 7.03 33.58
N LYS A 172 -10.75 7.84 33.78
CA LYS A 172 -10.94 9.24 34.17
C LYS A 172 -11.59 10.03 33.04
N MET A 173 -12.63 10.80 33.39
CA MET A 173 -13.31 11.67 32.46
C MET A 173 -12.42 12.87 32.10
N GLN A 174 -12.69 13.50 30.95
CA GLN A 174 -11.90 14.64 30.45
C GLN A 174 -11.83 15.83 31.43
N LYS A 175 -12.80 15.93 32.35
CA LYS A 175 -12.86 16.93 33.42
C LYS A 175 -11.98 16.62 34.63
N GLU A 176 -11.52 15.37 34.77
CA GLU A 176 -10.73 14.87 35.91
C GLU A 176 -9.23 14.81 35.59
N ILE A 177 -8.85 15.22 34.37
CA ILE A 177 -7.46 15.42 33.97
C ILE A 177 -7.11 16.87 34.31
N ASP A 178 -6.92 17.15 35.60
CA ASP A 178 -6.75 18.52 36.14
C ASP A 178 -5.48 19.23 35.63
N LEU A 179 -4.58 18.49 34.97
CA LEU A 179 -3.31 19.01 34.45
C LEU A 179 -3.46 19.79 33.14
N TYR A 180 -4.56 19.64 32.40
CA TYR A 180 -4.73 20.24 31.07
C TYR A 180 -6.16 20.71 30.80
N SER A 181 -6.30 21.82 30.06
CA SER A 181 -7.64 22.25 29.61
C SER A 181 -8.26 21.24 28.63
N PRO A 182 -9.60 21.10 28.56
CA PRO A 182 -10.27 20.17 27.65
C PRO A 182 -9.89 20.35 26.18
N GLN A 183 -9.62 21.60 25.77
CA GLN A 183 -9.17 21.97 24.43
C GLN A 183 -7.75 21.47 24.16
N THR A 184 -6.85 21.62 25.15
CA THR A 184 -5.47 21.11 25.07
C THR A 184 -5.44 19.59 24.96
N ILE A 185 -6.27 18.89 25.74
CA ILE A 185 -6.40 17.43 25.68
C ILE A 185 -6.87 17.02 24.29
N THR A 186 -7.89 17.69 23.75
CA THR A 186 -8.42 17.39 22.41
C THR A 186 -7.37 17.60 21.31
N ALA A 187 -6.63 18.71 21.38
CA ALA A 187 -5.56 19.01 20.42
C ALA A 187 -4.42 17.99 20.48
N LYS A 188 -3.95 17.65 21.70
CA LYS A 188 -2.90 16.64 21.91
C LYS A 188 -3.33 15.26 21.42
N MET A 189 -4.56 14.82 21.73
CA MET A 189 -5.07 13.53 21.26
C MET A 189 -5.27 13.49 19.74
N LYS A 190 -5.67 14.61 19.11
CA LYS A 190 -5.71 14.70 17.64
C LYS A 190 -4.31 14.55 17.04
N SER A 191 -3.33 15.30 17.54
CA SER A 191 -1.96 15.24 17.04
C SER A 191 -1.32 13.85 17.25
N ALA A 192 -1.53 13.24 18.44
CA ALA A 192 -1.08 11.89 18.73
C ALA A 192 -1.70 10.84 17.80
N ARG A 193 -3.00 10.95 17.48
CA ARG A 193 -3.68 10.08 16.51
C ARG A 193 -3.08 10.21 15.11
N GLU A 194 -2.86 11.43 14.65
CA GLU A 194 -2.29 11.70 13.33
C GLU A 194 -0.88 11.11 13.20
N ARG A 195 -0.01 11.31 14.20
CA ARG A 195 1.35 10.74 14.22
C ARG A 195 1.37 9.21 14.28
N ASN A 196 0.39 8.60 14.95
CA ASN A 196 0.30 7.15 15.14
C ASN A 196 -0.67 6.46 14.18
N LEU A 197 -1.16 7.19 13.17
CA LEU A 197 -2.07 6.70 12.14
C LEU A 197 -3.30 5.99 12.75
N CYS A 198 -3.93 6.63 13.73
CA CYS A 198 -5.18 6.18 14.34
C CYS A 198 -6.34 7.05 13.84
N GLU A 199 -7.43 6.42 13.40
CA GLU A 199 -8.62 7.16 12.97
C GLU A 199 -9.36 7.76 14.18
N THR A 200 -9.43 7.01 15.28
CA THR A 200 -10.17 7.39 16.49
C THR A 200 -9.27 7.39 17.73
N THR A 201 -9.75 8.04 18.80
CA THR A 201 -9.02 8.09 20.08
C THR A 201 -9.03 6.71 20.73
N GLU A 202 -10.10 5.95 20.51
CA GLU A 202 -10.27 4.57 20.94
C GLU A 202 -9.25 3.64 20.27
N GLU A 203 -8.96 3.83 18.98
CA GLU A 203 -7.91 3.07 18.29
C GLU A 203 -6.52 3.39 18.87
N LEU A 204 -6.25 4.66 19.19
CA LEU A 204 -5.01 5.08 19.85
C LEU A 204 -4.88 4.47 21.25
N MET A 205 -5.95 4.50 22.05
CA MET A 205 -5.99 3.90 23.39
C MET A 205 -5.79 2.38 23.34
N ALA A 206 -6.43 1.69 22.39
CA ALA A 206 -6.29 0.25 22.22
C ALA A 206 -4.86 -0.16 21.84
N LYS A 207 -4.19 0.61 20.96
CA LYS A 207 -2.77 0.39 20.65
C LYS A 207 -1.88 0.63 21.88
N TYR A 208 -2.17 1.67 22.66
CA TYR A 208 -1.36 2.04 23.83
C TYR A 208 -1.49 1.04 24.98
N ALA A 209 -2.69 0.51 25.22
CA ALA A 209 -2.90 -0.57 26.18
C ALA A 209 -2.08 -1.82 25.84
N LYS A 210 -2.09 -2.23 24.55
CA LYS A 210 -1.30 -3.38 24.07
C LYS A 210 0.21 -3.18 24.22
N GLU A 211 0.70 -1.96 24.00
CA GLU A 211 2.11 -1.64 24.19
C GLU A 211 2.51 -1.79 25.67
N LYS A 212 1.67 -1.32 26.60
CA LYS A 212 1.90 -1.49 28.05
C LYS A 212 1.85 -2.93 28.55
N GLU A 213 1.04 -3.79 27.94
CA GLU A 213 0.99 -5.22 28.27
C GLU A 213 2.23 -6.00 27.77
N SER A 214 2.98 -5.42 26.83
CA SER A 214 4.15 -6.02 26.20
C SER A 214 5.49 -5.52 26.77
N GLU A 215 5.46 -4.57 27.71
CA GLU A 215 6.60 -4.05 28.47
C GLU A 215 6.68 -4.70 29.86
#